data_AF-J9FRB7-F1
#
_entry.id   AF-J9FRB7-F1
#
_cell.length_a   1.000
_cell.length_b   1.000
_cell.length_c   1.000
_cell.angle_alpha   90.00
_cell.angle_beta   90.00
_cell.angle_gamma   90.00
#
_symmetry.space_group_name_H-M   'P 1'
#
loop_
_entity.id
_entity.type
_entity.pdbx_description
1 polymer ?
#
loop_
_entity_poly.entity_id
_entity_poly.type
_entity_poly.pdbx_seq_one_letter_code
_entity_poly.pdbx_strand_id
1 'polypeptide(L)' 'MTKAAKRANGLSQACTHCPVLKKHNICPPEISRICHDAYVEGFKKGVKWVEQKQKEE' A
#
# COMPACT_ATOMS: atom_id res chain seq x y z
N MET A 1 1.03 -10.59 -9.03
CA MET A 1 1.30 -9.84 -7.78
C MET A 1 0.90 -8.37 -7.85
N THR A 2 1.42 -7.55 -8.78
CA THR A 2 1.17 -6.10 -8.81
C THR A 2 -0.32 -5.72 -8.88
N LYS A 3 -1.14 -6.46 -9.66
CA LYS A 3 -2.60 -6.21 -9.75
C LYS A 3 -3.31 -6.39 -8.39
N ALA A 4 -2.93 -7.41 -7.62
CA ALA A 4 -3.48 -7.67 -6.29
C ALA A 4 -3.06 -6.59 -5.30
N ALA A 5 -1.78 -6.20 -5.32
CA ALA A 5 -1.26 -5.11 -4.49
C ALA A 5 -1.99 -3.79 -4.76
N LYS A 6 -2.20 -3.44 -6.04
CA LYS A 6 -2.96 -2.24 -6.43
C LYS A 6 -4.40 -2.27 -5.93
N ARG A 7 -5.08 -3.42 -6.07
CA ARG A 7 -6.46 -3.60 -5.57
C ARG A 7 -6.52 -3.46 -4.06
N ALA A 8 -5.60 -4.10 -3.32
CA ALA A 8 -5.54 -4.02 -1.88
C ALA A 8 -5.26 -2.58 -1.39
N ASN A 9 -4.36 -1.85 -2.08
CA ASN A 9 -4.09 -0.45 -1.77
C ASN A 9 -5.36 0.41 -1.87
N GLY A 10 -6.12 0.27 -2.96
CA GLY A 10 -7.39 1.00 -3.16
C GLY A 10 -8.46 0.68 -2.11
N LEU A 11 -8.37 -0.48 -1.45
CA LEU A 11 -9.29 -0.89 -0.39
C LEU A 11 -8.79 -0.55 1.02
N SER A 12 -7.54 -0.13 1.19
CA SER A 12 -6.89 0.04 2.50
C SER A 12 -7.54 1.09 3.40
N GLN A 13 -8.39 1.97 2.85
CA GLN A 13 -8.96 3.14 3.53
C GLN A 13 -7.91 4.05 4.19
N ALA A 14 -6.60 3.86 3.98
CA ALA A 14 -5.57 4.64 4.66
C ALA A 14 -5.69 6.16 4.40
N CYS A 15 -6.21 6.53 3.23
CA CYS A 15 -6.46 7.91 2.87
C CYS A 15 -7.55 8.59 3.72
N THR A 16 -8.53 7.88 4.29
CA THR A 16 -9.58 8.51 5.13
C THR A 16 -9.02 9.07 6.44
N HIS A 17 -7.88 8.55 6.91
CA HIS A 17 -7.18 9.03 8.09
C HIS A 17 -5.92 9.85 7.75
N CYS A 18 -5.65 10.10 6.47
CA CYS A 18 -4.42 10.77 6.03
C CYS A 18 -4.40 12.26 6.44
N PRO A 19 -3.36 12.71 7.18
CA PRO A 19 -3.27 14.10 7.63
C PRO A 19 -3.06 15.08 6.47
N VAL A 20 -2.37 14.66 5.39
CA VAL A 20 -2.17 15.47 4.19
C VAL A 20 -3.52 15.75 3.52
N LEU A 21 -4.31 14.70 3.29
CA LEU A 21 -5.63 14.83 2.67
C LEU A 21 -6.58 15.65 3.55
N LYS A 22 -6.60 15.41 4.86
CA LYS A 22 -7.43 16.18 5.80
C LYS A 22 -7.06 17.66 5.87
N LYS A 23 -5.78 17.99 5.77
CA LYS A 23 -5.29 19.39 5.86
C LYS A 23 -5.52 20.16 4.55
N HIS A 24 -5.31 19.50 3.41
CA HIS A 24 -5.30 20.18 2.11
C HIS A 24 -6.55 19.89 1.25
N ASN A 25 -7.45 19.02 1.69
CA ASN A 25 -8.62 18.49 0.94
C ASN A 25 -8.30 17.84 -0.42
N ILE A 26 -7.02 17.80 -0.80
CA ILE A 26 -6.49 17.24 -2.03
C ILE A 26 -5.20 16.49 -1.68
N CYS A 27 -4.97 15.33 -2.30
CA CYS A 27 -3.69 14.63 -2.21
C CYS A 27 -2.80 15.04 -3.39
N PRO A 28 -1.62 15.64 -3.15
CA PRO A 28 -0.67 15.95 -4.22
C PRO A 28 -0.26 14.69 -5.00
N PRO A 29 -0.12 14.75 -6.34
CA PRO A 29 0.24 13.60 -7.15
C PRO A 29 1.54 12.91 -6.72
N GLU A 30 2.53 13.69 -6.30
CA GLU A 30 3.83 13.18 -5.83
C GLU A 30 3.67 12.33 -4.58
N ILE A 31 2.88 12.80 -3.61
CA ILE A 31 2.59 12.06 -2.36
C ILE A 31 1.78 10.80 -2.67
N SER A 32 0.75 10.93 -3.50
CA SER A 32 -0.08 9.80 -3.94
C SER A 32 0.79 8.68 -4.55
N ARG A 33 1.74 9.06 -5.41
CA ARG A 33 2.67 8.12 -6.06
C ARG A 33 3.59 7.45 -5.05
N ILE A 34 4.19 8.21 -4.13
CA ILE A 34 5.07 7.65 -3.08
C ILE A 34 4.30 6.65 -2.21
N CYS A 35 3.09 7.00 -1.75
CA CYS A 35 2.27 6.11 -0.94
C CYS A 35 1.90 4.82 -1.70
N HIS A 36 1.51 4.95 -2.98
CA HIS A 36 1.18 3.81 -3.82
C HIS A 36 2.38 2.87 -4.01
N ASP A 37 3.55 3.42 -4.34
CA ASP A 37 4.75 2.63 -4.62
C ASP A 37 5.25 1.92 -3.36
N ALA A 38 5.27 2.63 -2.22
CA ALA A 38 5.58 2.05 -0.91
C ALA A 38 4.63 0.91 -0.53
N TYR A 39 3.32 1.10 -0.74
CA TYR A 39 2.33 0.05 -0.46
C TYR A 39 2.57 -1.20 -1.33
N VAL A 40 2.78 -1.02 -2.64
CA VAL A 40 3.00 -2.14 -3.56
C VAL A 40 4.28 -2.90 -3.23
N GLU A 41 5.34 -2.18 -2.85
CA GLU A 41 6.58 -2.80 -2.39
C GLU A 41 6.37 -3.59 -1.09
N GLY A 42 5.75 -2.98 -0.09
CA GLY A 42 5.45 -3.61 1.20
C GLY A 42 4.58 -4.86 1.04
N PHE A 43 3.55 -4.80 0.18
CA PHE A 43 2.70 -5.95 -0.13
C PHE A 43 3.49 -7.13 -0.68
N LYS A 44 4.41 -6.89 -1.64
CA LYS A 44 5.25 -7.94 -2.23
C LYS A 44 6.18 -8.56 -1.19
N LYS A 45 6.77 -7.73 -0.33
CA LYS A 45 7.62 -8.19 0.79
C LYS A 45 6.83 -9.06 1.76
N GLY A 46 5.64 -8.62 2.14
CA GLY A 46 4.74 -9.35 3.04
C GLY A 46 4.35 -10.73 2.49
N VAL A 47 3.94 -10.81 1.22
CA VAL A 47 3.59 -12.10 0.61
C VAL A 47 4.79 -13.05 0.58
N LYS A 48 5.97 -12.57 0.15
CA LYS A 48 7.19 -13.40 0.15
C LYS A 48 7.53 -13.93 1.55
N TRP A 49 7.37 -13.09 2.58
CA TRP A 49 7.60 -13.49 3.95
C TRP A 49 6.63 -14.59 4.41
N VAL A 50 5.33 -14.47 4.09
CA VAL A 50 4.33 -15.52 4.37
C VAL A 50 4.66 -16.82 3.63
N GLU A 51 5.01 -16.74 2.34
CA GLU A 51 5.40 -17.91 1.54
C GLU A 51 6.67 -18.61 2.07
N GLN A 52 7.60 -17.87 2.66
CA GLN A 52 8.78 -18.44 3.32
C GLN A 52 8.38 -19.16 4.61
N LYS A 53 7.53 -18.54 5.44
CA LYS A 53 7.06 -19.14 6.69
C LYS A 53 6.29 -20.43 6.48
N GLN A 54 5.45 -20.50 5.45
CA GLN A 54 4.71 -21.72 5.10
C GLN A 54 5.58 -22.86 4.58
N LYS A 55 6.83 -22.60 4.17
CA LYS A 55 7.78 -23.63 3.72
C LYS A 55 8.71 -24.11 4.85
N GLU A 56 8.81 -23.33 5.92
CA GLU A 56 9.57 -23.65 7.13
C GLU A 56 8.75 -24.50 8.12
N GLU A 57 7.43 -24.54 7.96
CA GLU A 57 6.47 -25.44 8.64
C GLU A 57 6.31 -26.78 7.89
#